data_AF-A0A3M0NXK5-F1
#
_entry.id   AF-A0A3M0NXK5-F1
#
_cell.length_a   1.000
_cell.length_b   1.000
_cell.length_c   1.000
_cell.angle_alpha   90.00
_cell.angle_beta   90.00
_cell.angle_gamma   90.00
#
_symmetry.space_group_name_H-M   'P 1'
#
loop_
_entity.id
_entity.type
_entity.pdbx_description
1 polymer ?
#
loop_
_entity_poly.entity_id
_entity_poly.type
_entity_poly.pdbx_seq_one_letter_code
_entity_poly.pdbx_strand_id
1 'polypeptide(L)'
;MVNLKQLHDYVKENYEAGNYKDAEKAYKKWHDTTDYTYHAAKTAVKKSSLSDYQMGYEQAKKDYAESHSFKAFPKKGVNLVNRVTQNKAIEIERYIDGYNDAKAKILRAKK
;
A
#
# COMPACT_ATOMS: atom_id res chain seq x y z
N MET A 1 -20.88 -27.05 36.45
CA MET A 1 -19.70 -27.54 35.71
C MET A 1 -20.19 -27.89 34.30
N VAL A 2 -19.78 -27.16 33.27
CA VAL A 2 -20.30 -27.37 31.91
C VAL A 2 -19.71 -28.66 31.34
N ASN A 3 -20.57 -29.63 31.00
CA ASN A 3 -20.16 -30.89 30.42
C ASN A 3 -19.88 -30.68 28.92
N LEU A 4 -18.67 -31.04 28.48
CA LEU A 4 -18.22 -30.88 27.09
C LEU A 4 -19.15 -31.54 26.08
N LYS A 5 -19.78 -32.67 26.44
CA LYS A 5 -20.74 -33.36 25.58
C LYS A 5 -22.01 -32.54 25.37
N GLN A 6 -22.53 -31.91 26.43
CA GLN A 6 -23.72 -31.07 26.35
C GLN A 6 -23.46 -29.82 25.50
N LEU A 7 -22.27 -29.23 25.61
CA LEU A 7 -21.87 -28.11 24.77
C LEU A 7 -21.75 -28.52 23.29
N HIS A 8 -21.12 -29.68 23.03
CA HIS A 8 -20.97 -30.22 21.69
C HIS A 8 -22.33 -30.47 21.03
N ASP A 9 -23.24 -31.16 21.73
CA ASP A 9 -24.55 -31.53 21.20
C ASP A 9 -25.40 -30.27 20.94
N TYR A 10 -25.36 -29.29 21.85
CA TYR A 10 -26.02 -28.00 21.66
C TYR A 10 -25.53 -27.25 20.41
N VAL A 11 -24.22 -27.16 20.20
CA VAL A 11 -23.65 -26.49 19.02
C VAL A 11 -24.03 -27.23 17.74
N LYS A 12 -23.95 -28.57 17.77
CA LYS A 12 -24.30 -29.43 16.63
C LYS A 12 -25.77 -29.31 16.24
N GLU A 13 -26.68 -29.40 17.20
CA GLU A 13 -28.12 -29.28 16.95
C GLU A 13 -28.49 -27.91 16.38
N ASN A 14 -27.91 -26.82 16.90
CA ASN A 14 -28.17 -25.48 16.37
C ASN A 14 -27.58 -25.28 14.97
N TYR A 15 -26.44 -25.92 14.67
CA TYR A 15 -25.86 -25.91 13.33
C TYR A 15 -26.74 -26.67 12.33
N GLU A 16 -27.17 -27.88 12.67
CA GLU A 16 -28.05 -28.70 11.83
C GLU A 16 -29.44 -28.06 11.65
N ALA A 17 -29.98 -27.40 12.68
CA ALA A 17 -31.22 -26.62 12.60
C ALA A 17 -31.08 -25.34 11.74
N GLY A 18 -29.85 -24.96 11.36
CA GLY A 18 -29.57 -23.80 10.54
C GLY A 18 -29.65 -22.46 11.27
N ASN A 19 -29.62 -22.45 12.61
CA ASN A 19 -29.74 -21.24 13.44
C ASN A 19 -28.55 -20.29 13.27
N TYR A 20 -27.45 -20.75 12.66
CA TYR A 20 -26.28 -19.92 12.34
C TYR A 20 -26.26 -19.36 10.92
N LYS A 21 -27.27 -19.67 10.07
CA LYS A 21 -27.28 -19.24 8.66
C LYS A 21 -27.23 -17.73 8.47
N ASP A 22 -27.85 -16.97 9.36
CA ASP A 22 -27.83 -15.50 9.27
C ASP A 22 -26.49 -14.92 9.70
N ALA A 23 -25.85 -15.51 10.71
CA ALA A 23 -24.47 -15.17 11.09
C ALA A 23 -23.47 -15.56 9.97
N GLU A 24 -23.67 -16.71 9.33
CA GLU A 24 -22.88 -17.16 8.17
C GLU A 24 -23.03 -16.21 6.98
N LYS A 25 -24.25 -15.76 6.67
CA LYS A 25 -24.50 -14.75 5.63
C LYS A 25 -23.87 -13.40 5.98
N ALA A 26 -23.97 -12.97 7.23
CA ALA A 26 -23.35 -11.73 7.69
C ALA A 26 -21.81 -11.81 7.59
N TYR A 27 -21.22 -12.94 7.96
CA TYR A 27 -19.79 -13.19 7.83
C TYR A 27 -19.35 -13.22 6.36
N LYS A 28 -20.07 -13.95 5.49
CA LYS A 28 -19.79 -13.96 4.04
C LYS A 28 -19.90 -12.57 3.43
N LYS A 29 -20.95 -11.81 3.77
CA LYS A 29 -21.12 -10.42 3.31
C LYS A 29 -19.99 -9.52 3.80
N TRP A 30 -19.59 -9.61 5.06
CA TRP A 30 -18.44 -8.88 5.58
C TRP A 30 -17.15 -9.29 4.87
N HIS A 31 -16.90 -10.60 4.69
CA HIS A 31 -15.75 -11.11 3.95
C HIS A 31 -15.72 -10.57 2.52
N ASP A 32 -16.81 -10.67 1.76
CA ASP A 32 -16.87 -10.20 0.36
C ASP A 32 -16.74 -8.68 0.23
N THR A 33 -17.14 -7.92 1.25
CA THR A 33 -17.03 -6.44 1.26
C THR A 33 -15.74 -5.91 1.88
N THR A 34 -15.02 -6.76 2.63
CA THR A 34 -13.79 -6.40 3.35
C THR A 34 -12.58 -7.19 2.83
N ASP A 35 -12.76 -8.03 1.81
CA ASP A 35 -11.68 -8.73 1.15
C ASP A 35 -10.73 -7.69 0.53
N TYR A 36 -9.59 -7.53 1.21
CA TYR A 36 -8.52 -6.61 0.87
C TYR A 36 -8.05 -6.83 -0.58
N THR A 37 -8.27 -8.02 -1.15
CA THR A 37 -7.91 -8.36 -2.53
C THR A 37 -8.84 -7.74 -3.58
N TYR A 38 -10.14 -7.59 -3.30
CA TYR A 38 -11.08 -6.96 -4.24
C TYR A 38 -10.83 -5.45 -4.39
N HIS A 39 -10.54 -4.77 -3.27
CA HIS A 39 -10.12 -3.37 -3.30
C HIS A 39 -8.71 -3.19 -3.86
N ALA A 40 -7.77 -4.09 -3.54
CA ALA A 40 -6.42 -4.07 -4.12
C ALA A 40 -6.39 -4.27 -5.63
N ALA A 41 -7.33 -5.02 -6.22
CA ALA A 41 -7.44 -5.18 -7.67
C ALA A 41 -7.99 -3.93 -8.37
N LYS A 42 -8.87 -3.16 -7.72
CA LYS A 42 -9.44 -1.91 -8.26
C LYS A 42 -8.52 -0.70 -8.03
N THR A 43 -7.72 -0.73 -6.97
CA THR A 43 -6.64 0.24 -6.68
C THR A 43 -5.27 -0.31 -7.02
N ALA A 44 -5.18 -1.37 -7.84
CA ALA A 44 -3.94 -1.73 -8.49
C ALA A 44 -3.62 -0.60 -9.47
N VAL A 45 -3.07 0.48 -8.93
CA VAL A 45 -2.24 1.43 -9.66
C VAL A 45 -1.37 0.52 -10.51
N LYS A 46 -1.58 0.53 -11.83
CA LYS A 46 -0.74 -0.22 -12.76
C LYS A 46 0.69 0.01 -12.27
N LYS A 47 1.34 -1.04 -11.74
CA LYS A 47 2.72 -0.91 -11.28
C LYS A 47 3.45 -0.32 -12.47
N SER A 48 3.93 0.90 -12.30
CA SER A 48 4.60 1.59 -13.39
C SER A 48 5.70 0.66 -13.90
N SER A 49 5.83 0.51 -15.22
CA SER A 49 6.98 -0.21 -15.78
C SER A 49 8.30 0.51 -15.49
N LEU A 50 8.22 1.75 -14.99
CA LEU A 50 9.35 2.57 -14.61
C LEU A 50 9.93 2.10 -13.27
N SER A 51 11.25 2.16 -13.16
CA SER A 51 11.92 2.03 -11.87
C SER A 51 11.55 3.19 -10.95
N ASP A 52 11.73 3.03 -9.63
CA ASP A 52 11.44 4.10 -8.66
C ASP A 52 12.20 5.39 -8.97
N TYR A 53 13.44 5.26 -9.42
CA TYR A 53 14.25 6.37 -9.92
C TYR A 53 13.58 7.10 -11.09
N GLN A 54 13.14 6.35 -12.11
CA GLN A 54 12.47 6.93 -13.27
C GLN A 54 11.14 7.60 -12.88
N MET A 55 10.40 7.02 -11.93
CA MET A 55 9.19 7.65 -11.40
C MET A 55 9.50 9.01 -10.75
N GLY A 56 10.57 9.10 -9.95
CA GLY A 56 10.99 10.37 -9.36
C GLY A 56 11.43 11.40 -10.38
N TYR A 57 12.20 10.96 -11.39
CA TYR A 57 12.69 11.80 -12.47
C TYR A 57 11.54 12.42 -13.29
N GLU A 58 10.56 11.60 -13.68
CA GLU A 58 9.38 12.08 -14.41
C GLU A 58 8.48 12.96 -13.55
N GLN A 59 8.36 12.69 -12.24
CA GLN A 59 7.63 13.58 -11.34
C GLN A 59 8.26 14.97 -11.26
N ALA A 60 9.59 15.09 -11.21
CA ALA A 60 10.25 16.40 -11.20
C ALA A 60 10.00 17.19 -12.50
N LYS A 61 10.00 16.51 -13.66
CA LYS A 61 9.63 17.12 -14.94
C LYS A 61 8.19 17.60 -14.92
N LYS A 62 7.26 16.78 -14.42
CA LYS A 62 5.84 17.11 -14.31
C LYS A 62 5.60 18.30 -13.38
N ASP A 63 6.12 18.25 -12.16
CA ASP A 63 5.98 19.33 -11.17
C ASP A 63 6.49 20.66 -11.75
N TYR A 64 7.64 20.62 -12.45
CA TYR A 64 8.21 21.79 -13.08
C TYR A 64 7.39 22.29 -14.28
N ALA A 65 6.84 21.40 -15.12
CA ALA A 65 5.99 21.79 -16.23
C ALA A 65 4.66 22.43 -15.77
N GLU A 66 4.05 21.89 -14.71
CA GLU A 66 2.74 22.32 -14.23
C GLU A 66 2.82 23.59 -13.37
N SER A 67 3.86 23.70 -12.53
CA SER A 67 3.92 24.74 -11.49
C SER A 67 5.22 25.55 -11.50
N HIS A 68 6.18 25.21 -12.37
CA HIS A 68 7.53 25.77 -12.36
C HIS A 68 8.24 25.67 -11.00
N SER A 69 7.79 24.74 -10.15
CA SER A 69 8.26 24.55 -8.79
C SER A 69 8.73 23.10 -8.55
N PHE A 70 9.51 22.90 -7.49
CA PHE A 70 10.00 21.59 -7.09
C PHE A 70 9.64 21.32 -5.64
N LYS A 71 9.26 20.08 -5.34
CA LYS A 71 9.06 19.57 -3.99
C LYS A 71 10.41 19.39 -3.28
N ALA A 72 10.37 19.47 -1.95
CA ALA A 72 11.52 19.18 -1.09
C ALA A 72 11.29 17.84 -0.40
N PHE A 73 12.15 16.86 -0.70
CA PHE A 73 12.10 15.54 -0.07
C PHE A 73 13.20 15.40 0.99
N PRO A 74 12.91 14.80 2.16
CA PRO A 74 13.87 14.67 3.25
C PRO A 74 14.85 13.50 3.04
N LYS A 75 15.69 13.57 1.99
CA LYS A 75 16.64 12.49 1.62
C LYS A 75 17.46 11.98 2.82
N LYS A 76 17.99 12.89 3.64
CA LYS A 76 18.79 12.53 4.82
C LYS A 76 18.02 11.64 5.81
N GLY A 77 16.72 11.89 5.99
CA GLY A 77 15.85 11.09 6.86
C GLY A 77 15.59 9.71 6.28
N VAL A 78 15.35 9.61 4.97
CA VAL A 78 15.17 8.32 4.28
C VAL A 78 16.44 7.47 4.36
N ASN A 79 17.60 8.08 4.18
CA ASN A 79 18.88 7.37 4.29
C ASN A 79 19.13 6.87 5.72
N LEU A 80 18.69 7.61 6.75
CA LEU A 80 18.73 7.12 8.13
C LEU A 80 17.82 5.90 8.32
N VAL A 81 16.59 5.97 7.82
CA VAL A 81 15.65 4.83 7.86
C VAL A 81 16.26 3.61 7.18
N ASN A 82 16.82 3.76 5.97
CA ASN A 82 17.48 2.65 5.27
C ASN A 82 18.61 2.01 6.06
N ARG A 83 19.42 2.80 6.77
CA ARG A 83 20.49 2.26 7.62
C ARG A 83 19.95 1.43 8.79
N VAL A 84 18.91 1.91 9.47
CA VAL A 84 18.37 1.22 10.65
C VAL A 84 17.47 0.04 10.28
N THR A 85 16.90 0.03 9.06
CA THR A 85 16.00 -1.01 8.59
C THR A 85 16.59 -1.94 7.54
N GLN A 86 17.91 -1.95 7.32
CA GLN A 86 18.56 -2.77 6.29
C GLN A 86 17.96 -2.56 4.89
N ASN A 87 17.87 -1.31 4.44
CA ASN A 87 17.42 -0.89 3.10
C ASN A 87 15.93 -1.14 2.77
N LYS A 88 15.07 -1.37 3.77
CA LYS A 88 13.61 -1.49 3.54
C LYS A 88 12.94 -0.27 2.88
N ALA A 89 13.56 0.91 2.86
CA ALA A 89 13.05 2.12 2.20
C ALA A 89 13.90 2.53 0.98
N ILE A 90 14.64 1.59 0.37
CA ILE A 90 15.55 1.88 -0.75
C ILE A 90 14.82 2.40 -1.99
N GLU A 91 13.58 1.97 -2.20
CA GLU A 91 12.71 2.44 -3.28
C GLU A 91 12.44 3.95 -3.15
N ILE A 92 12.20 4.43 -1.92
CA ILE A 92 11.99 5.86 -1.62
C ILE A 92 13.29 6.66 -1.85
N GLU A 93 14.44 6.12 -1.44
CA GLU A 93 15.74 6.75 -1.71
C GLU A 93 15.98 6.90 -3.21
N ARG A 94 15.80 5.83 -3.98
CA ARG A 94 15.95 5.83 -5.45
C ARG A 94 15.01 6.81 -6.13
N TYR A 95 13.77 6.90 -5.66
CA TYR A 95 12.81 7.88 -6.15
C TYR A 95 13.30 9.32 -5.93
N ILE A 96 13.76 9.63 -4.70
CA ILE A 96 14.26 10.97 -4.37
C ILE A 96 15.50 11.32 -5.19
N ASP A 97 16.35 10.34 -5.49
CA ASP A 97 17.52 10.52 -6.36
C ASP A 97 17.13 10.92 -7.77
N GLY A 98 16.20 10.18 -8.40
CA GLY A 98 15.71 10.54 -9.72
C GLY A 98 15.07 11.92 -9.78
N TYR A 99 14.31 12.29 -8.74
CA TYR A 99 13.71 13.61 -8.64
C TYR A 99 14.75 14.73 -8.59
N ASN A 100 15.78 14.56 -7.75
CA ASN A 100 16.83 15.57 -7.59
C ASN A 100 17.71 15.70 -8.84
N ASP A 101 17.97 14.61 -9.55
CA ASP A 101 18.75 14.63 -10.79
C ASP A 101 18.02 15.38 -11.92
N ALA A 102 16.74 15.10 -12.13
CA ALA A 102 15.90 15.85 -13.06
C ALA A 102 15.86 17.35 -12.71
N LYS A 103 15.62 17.67 -11.43
CA LYS A 103 15.65 19.05 -10.93
C LYS A 103 16.98 19.74 -11.26
N ALA A 104 18.10 19.11 -10.96
CA ALA A 104 19.43 19.66 -11.22
C ALA A 104 19.66 19.90 -12.72
N LYS A 105 19.23 18.96 -13.58
CA LYS A 105 19.33 19.08 -15.03
C LYS A 105 18.49 20.24 -15.57
N ILE A 106 17.23 20.36 -15.14
CA ILE A 106 16.33 21.45 -15.54
C ILE A 106 16.90 22.80 -15.13
N LEU A 107 17.39 22.94 -13.90
CA LEU A 107 17.98 24.19 -13.40
C LEU A 107 19.28 24.57 -14.12
N ARG A 108 20.08 23.58 -14.54
CA ARG A 108 21.31 23.82 -15.33
C ARG A 108 21.00 24.28 -16.76
N ALA A 109 19.97 23.70 -17.40
CA ALA A 109 19.58 24.07 -18.76
C ALA A 109 19.01 25.50 -18.90
N LYS A 110 18.72 26.16 -17.77
CA LYS A 110 18.28 27.56 -17.72
C LYS A 110 19.41 28.58 -17.55
N LYS A 111 20.61 28.13 -17.20
CA LYS A 111 21.78 29.00 -17.07
C LYS A 111 22.41 29.22 -18.43
#